data_AF-A0A6V7XP17-F1
#
_entry.id   AF-A0A6V7XP17-F1
#
_cell.length_a   1.000
_cell.length_b   1.000
_cell.length_c   1.000
_cell.angle_alpha   90.00
_cell.angle_beta   90.00
_cell.angle_gamma   90.00
#
_symmetry.space_group_name_H-M   'P 1'
#
loop_
_entity.id
_entity.type
_entity.pdbx_description
1 polymer ?
#
loop_
_entity_poly.entity_id
_entity_poly.type
_entity_poly.pdbx_seq_one_letter_code
_entity_poly.pdbx_strand_id
1 'polypeptide(L)'
;MAGVFYVFKLLLFNNLLIFLFSIIPIVQATISKDFSNFLIKEYGEEVEKLIARRDLGFGGSFGGGQENEGNKRISKRRPIIFVHGLTNVAGTYEYIRRYFLTKGYNNSELYATTYSYGVKRFLKDKMECRHITQIRLLIEAVSRYKNSNIDVVAFSMGSPMARKAILGGICVDTGQYLGQPLTNLVHTFIGVAGSNRDAEPLCRLLS
;
A
#
# COMPACT_ATOMS: atom_id res chain seq x y z
N MET A 1 -31.59 -5.44 62.75
CA MET A 1 -30.51 -4.65 62.12
C MET A 1 -29.56 -5.58 61.35
N ALA A 2 -29.97 -6.06 60.17
CA ALA A 2 -29.11 -6.89 59.30
C ALA A 2 -29.54 -6.85 57.81
N GLY A 3 -30.40 -5.90 57.42
CA GLY A 3 -31.00 -5.88 56.07
C GLY A 3 -30.59 -4.70 55.19
N VAL A 4 -29.79 -3.76 55.69
CA VAL A 4 -29.49 -2.49 54.97
C VAL A 4 -28.08 -2.50 54.32
N PHE A 5 -27.21 -3.43 54.71
CA PHE A 5 -25.83 -3.47 54.18
C PHE A 5 -25.64 -4.28 52.89
N TYR A 6 -26.63 -5.08 52.45
CA TYR A 6 -26.52 -5.87 51.23
C TYR A 6 -26.93 -5.12 49.96
N VAL A 7 -27.78 -4.10 50.06
CA VAL A 7 -28.29 -3.36 48.88
C VAL A 7 -27.25 -2.37 48.34
N PHE A 8 -26.34 -1.86 49.18
CA PHE A 8 -25.31 -0.89 48.76
C PHE A 8 -24.03 -1.52 48.17
N LYS A 9 -23.83 -2.83 48.28
CA LYS A 9 -22.68 -3.53 47.66
C LYS A 9 -23.00 -4.17 46.31
N LEU A 10 -24.27 -4.37 45.98
CA LEU A 10 -24.70 -4.90 44.67
C LEU A 10 -25.00 -3.82 43.62
N LEU A 11 -25.17 -2.55 44.01
CA LEU A 11 -25.44 -1.45 43.07
C LEU A 11 -24.19 -0.71 42.57
N LEU A 12 -23.00 -1.01 43.13
CA LEU A 12 -21.72 -0.44 42.66
C LEU A 12 -20.93 -1.37 41.72
N PHE A 13 -21.36 -2.63 41.56
CA PHE A 13 -20.67 -3.61 40.72
C PHE A 13 -21.36 -3.94 39.39
N ASN A 14 -22.48 -3.28 39.06
CA ASN A 14 -23.23 -3.58 37.84
C ASN A 14 -23.30 -2.43 36.82
N ASN A 15 -22.60 -1.31 37.07
CA ASN A 15 -22.58 -0.16 36.16
C ASN A 15 -21.18 0.25 35.69
N LEU A 16 -20.12 -0.50 36.04
CA LEU A 16 -18.74 -0.23 35.59
C LEU A 16 -18.29 -1.14 34.42
N LEU A 17 -19.14 -2.03 33.95
CA LEU A 17 -18.80 -3.01 32.89
C LEU A 17 -19.49 -2.75 31.54
N ILE A 18 -20.18 -1.61 31.38
CA ILE A 18 -20.95 -1.30 30.16
C ILE A 18 -20.38 -0.13 29.34
N PHE A 19 -19.32 0.54 29.80
CA PHE A 19 -18.75 1.71 29.10
C PHE A 19 -17.32 1.51 28.57
N LEU A 20 -17.04 0.34 27.99
CA LEU A 20 -15.76 0.09 27.29
C LEU A 20 -15.90 -0.72 25.99
N PHE A 21 -17.07 -0.71 25.36
CA PHE A 21 -17.12 -0.85 23.90
C PHE A 21 -16.92 0.54 23.28
N SER A 22 -15.70 1.08 23.44
CA SER A 22 -15.23 2.06 22.46
C SER A 22 -15.34 1.38 21.11
N ILE A 23 -16.21 1.90 20.26
CA ILE A 23 -16.30 1.55 18.85
C ILE A 23 -14.90 1.80 18.30
N ILE A 24 -14.06 0.77 18.22
CA ILE A 24 -12.78 0.88 17.52
C ILE A 24 -13.20 1.01 16.06
N PRO A 25 -13.06 2.17 15.41
CA PRO A 25 -13.28 2.21 13.98
C PRO A 25 -12.23 1.27 13.38
N ILE A 26 -12.69 0.15 12.84
CA ILE A 26 -11.85 -0.73 12.03
C ILE A 26 -11.60 0.06 10.74
N VAL A 27 -10.60 0.93 10.76
CA VAL A 27 -10.17 1.66 9.57
C VAL A 27 -9.50 0.62 8.66
N GLN A 28 -10.32 0.01 7.80
CA GLN A 28 -9.86 -0.83 6.70
C GLN A 28 -9.07 0.02 5.69
N ALA A 29 -8.27 -0.66 4.86
CA ALA A 29 -7.25 -0.02 4.03
C ALA A 29 -7.69 1.25 3.30
N THR A 30 -6.71 2.15 3.14
CA THR A 30 -6.91 3.59 2.93
C THR A 30 -6.95 4.01 1.47
N ILE A 31 -7.26 3.09 0.55
CA ILE A 31 -7.57 3.53 -0.82
C ILE A 31 -8.99 4.11 -0.86
N SER A 32 -9.17 5.20 -1.60
CA SER A 32 -10.48 5.86 -1.68
C SER A 32 -11.52 4.97 -2.34
N LYS A 33 -12.80 5.17 -1.97
CA LYS A 33 -13.93 4.51 -2.62
C LYS A 33 -13.97 4.77 -4.13
N ASP A 34 -13.62 5.99 -4.55
CA ASP A 34 -13.56 6.35 -5.97
C ASP A 34 -12.50 5.56 -6.74
N PHE A 35 -11.30 5.41 -6.17
CA PHE A 35 -10.25 4.62 -6.80
C PHE A 35 -10.58 3.13 -6.77
N SER A 36 -11.15 2.63 -5.67
CA SER A 36 -11.67 1.26 -5.58
C SER A 36 -12.73 0.97 -6.66
N ASN A 37 -13.73 1.84 -6.80
CA ASN A 37 -14.77 1.72 -7.83
C ASN A 37 -14.18 1.75 -9.24
N PHE A 38 -13.19 2.62 -9.49
CA PHE A 38 -12.45 2.62 -10.75
C PHE A 38 -11.75 1.28 -11.01
N LEU A 39 -11.05 0.72 -10.02
CA LEU A 39 -10.38 -0.57 -10.15
C LEU A 39 -11.37 -1.70 -10.47
N ILE A 40 -12.50 -1.76 -9.74
CA ILE A 40 -13.56 -2.75 -9.99
C ILE A 40 -14.10 -2.61 -11.41
N LYS A 41 -14.41 -1.37 -11.82
CA LYS A 41 -15.00 -1.11 -13.14
C LYS A 41 -14.05 -1.48 -14.29
N GLU A 42 -12.78 -1.11 -14.19
CA GLU A 42 -11.83 -1.23 -15.31
C GLU A 42 -11.06 -2.56 -15.30
N TYR A 43 -10.92 -3.21 -14.13
CA TYR A 43 -10.08 -4.41 -13.96
C TYR A 43 -10.74 -5.56 -13.20
N GLY A 44 -11.90 -5.34 -12.57
CA GLY A 44 -12.62 -6.35 -11.78
C GLY A 44 -12.27 -6.38 -10.30
N GLU A 45 -13.13 -7.03 -9.51
CA GLU A 45 -13.03 -7.08 -8.05
C GLU A 45 -11.73 -7.73 -7.54
N GLU A 46 -11.22 -8.75 -8.24
CA GLU A 46 -10.01 -9.45 -7.80
C GLU A 46 -8.77 -8.56 -7.91
N VAL A 47 -8.69 -7.73 -8.95
CA VAL A 47 -7.61 -6.73 -9.07
C VAL A 47 -7.77 -5.65 -8.01
N GLU A 48 -9.00 -5.22 -7.73
CA GLU A 48 -9.25 -4.28 -6.66
C GLU A 48 -8.77 -4.83 -5.31
N LYS A 49 -9.12 -6.07 -4.95
CA LYS A 49 -8.70 -6.72 -3.70
C LYS A 49 -7.17 -6.84 -3.64
N LEU A 50 -6.55 -7.25 -4.75
CA LEU A 50 -5.10 -7.36 -4.89
C LEU A 50 -4.41 -6.03 -4.65
N ILE A 51 -4.95 -4.93 -5.19
CA ILE A 51 -4.36 -3.60 -5.04
C ILE A 51 -4.68 -2.99 -3.68
N ALA A 52 -5.90 -3.11 -3.17
CA ALA A 52 -6.36 -2.47 -1.93
C ALA A 52 -5.72 -3.09 -0.69
N ARG A 53 -5.49 -4.41 -0.70
CA ARG A 53 -4.91 -5.17 0.42
C ARG A 53 -5.60 -4.90 1.76
N ARG A 54 -6.94 -4.89 1.75
CA ARG A 54 -7.75 -4.73 2.97
C ARG A 54 -7.53 -5.86 3.98
N ASP A 55 -7.08 -7.02 3.51
CA ASP A 55 -6.67 -8.17 4.33
C ASP A 55 -5.54 -7.84 5.32
N LEU A 56 -4.77 -6.78 5.07
CA LEU A 56 -3.65 -6.37 5.93
C LEU A 56 -4.00 -5.28 6.96
N GLY A 57 -5.24 -4.78 6.98
CA GLY A 57 -5.62 -3.65 7.85
C GLY A 57 -4.72 -2.43 7.61
N PHE A 58 -4.09 -1.91 8.67
CA PHE A 58 -3.15 -0.77 8.58
C PHE A 58 -1.92 -1.03 7.70
N GLY A 59 -1.56 -2.30 7.47
CA GLY A 59 -0.48 -2.66 6.54
C GLY A 59 -0.90 -2.68 5.08
N GLY A 60 -2.17 -2.42 4.79
CA GLY A 60 -2.72 -2.37 3.44
C GLY A 60 -2.31 -1.11 2.67
N SER A 61 -2.99 -0.89 1.56
CA SER A 61 -2.64 0.13 0.58
C SER A 61 -3.21 1.52 0.91
N PHE A 62 -2.67 2.54 0.28
CA PHE A 62 -3.18 3.92 0.37
C PHE A 62 -3.22 4.60 -1.00
N GLY A 63 -4.13 5.57 -1.16
CA GLY A 63 -4.18 6.47 -2.31
C GLY A 63 -5.59 6.74 -2.84
N GLY A 64 -5.70 7.56 -3.88
CA GLY A 64 -6.99 7.85 -4.52
C GLY A 64 -7.79 9.01 -3.92
N GLY A 65 -7.24 9.75 -2.94
CA GLY A 65 -7.89 10.90 -2.31
C GLY A 65 -8.75 10.57 -1.09
N GLN A 66 -9.48 11.55 -0.57
CA GLN A 66 -10.48 11.33 0.49
C GLN A 66 -11.90 11.23 -0.10
N GLU A 67 -12.77 10.52 0.61
CA GLU A 67 -14.16 10.21 0.20
C GLU A 67 -15.04 11.47 -0.05
N ASN A 68 -14.62 12.64 0.48
CA ASN A 68 -15.35 13.91 0.38
C ASN A 68 -14.61 15.00 -0.42
N GLU A 69 -13.51 14.68 -1.11
CA GLU A 69 -12.80 15.63 -1.98
C GLU A 69 -13.47 15.69 -3.36
N GLY A 70 -14.70 16.23 -3.38
CA GLY A 70 -15.48 16.46 -4.61
C GLY A 70 -14.61 17.03 -5.73
N ASN A 71 -14.62 16.35 -6.89
CA ASN A 71 -13.97 16.75 -8.14
C ASN A 71 -12.49 17.18 -8.08
N LYS A 72 -11.71 16.81 -7.06
CA LYS A 72 -10.22 16.93 -7.09
C LYS A 72 -9.54 15.83 -7.94
N ARG A 73 -10.24 15.25 -8.92
CA ARG A 73 -9.64 14.35 -9.92
C ARG A 73 -8.45 15.03 -10.61
N ILE A 74 -8.52 16.34 -10.79
CA ILE A 74 -7.49 17.16 -11.44
C ILE A 74 -6.53 17.71 -10.38
N SER A 75 -5.57 16.88 -9.97
CA SER A 75 -4.36 17.41 -9.34
C SER A 75 -3.47 18.02 -10.41
N LYS A 76 -2.74 19.11 -10.07
CA LYS A 76 -1.72 19.71 -10.95
C LYS A 76 -0.38 18.97 -10.91
N ARG A 77 -0.21 17.97 -10.05
CA ARG A 77 1.03 17.22 -9.84
C ARG A 77 0.90 15.82 -10.40
N ARG A 78 2.03 15.27 -10.87
CA ARG A 78 2.10 13.85 -11.23
C ARG A 78 1.88 13.00 -9.97
N PRO A 79 1.09 11.93 -10.07
CA PRO A 79 0.94 10.96 -8.98
C PRO A 79 2.29 10.30 -8.66
N ILE A 80 2.52 10.04 -7.38
CA ILE A 80 3.69 9.34 -6.87
C ILE A 80 3.28 7.96 -6.37
N ILE A 81 3.92 6.92 -6.88
CA ILE A 81 3.80 5.55 -6.38
C ILE A 81 5.04 5.22 -5.54
N PHE A 82 4.80 4.84 -4.29
CA PHE A 82 5.83 4.30 -3.42
C PHE A 82 5.85 2.77 -3.49
N VAL A 83 7.04 2.20 -3.70
CA VAL A 83 7.25 0.75 -3.70
C VAL A 83 8.14 0.38 -2.52
N HIS A 84 7.57 -0.36 -1.57
CA HIS A 84 8.25 -0.68 -0.32
C HIS A 84 9.38 -1.70 -0.50
N GLY A 85 10.32 -1.72 0.45
CA GLY A 85 11.39 -2.73 0.50
C GLY A 85 10.95 -4.05 1.13
N LEU A 86 11.91 -4.98 1.24
CA LEU A 86 11.76 -6.18 2.06
C LEU A 86 11.40 -5.79 3.51
N THR A 87 10.71 -6.68 4.23
CA THR A 87 10.17 -6.54 5.60
C THR A 87 9.11 -5.44 5.82
N ASN A 88 8.97 -4.49 4.89
CA ASN A 88 8.03 -3.39 4.96
C ASN A 88 6.70 -3.71 4.26
N VAL A 89 5.73 -2.83 4.44
CA VAL A 89 4.41 -2.84 3.76
C VAL A 89 4.02 -1.40 3.39
N ALA A 90 3.03 -1.18 2.52
CA ALA A 90 2.59 0.17 2.17
C ALA A 90 2.25 1.02 3.40
N GLY A 91 1.55 0.45 4.38
CA GLY A 91 1.26 1.12 5.67
C GLY A 91 2.48 1.66 6.43
N THR A 92 3.65 1.01 6.33
CA THR A 92 4.88 1.52 6.97
C THR A 92 5.37 2.82 6.36
N TYR A 93 4.89 3.19 5.17
CA TYR A 93 5.32 4.39 4.45
C TYR A 93 4.37 5.56 4.70
N GLU A 94 3.44 5.42 5.64
CA GLU A 94 2.58 6.49 6.10
C GLU A 94 3.37 7.73 6.56
N TYR A 95 4.55 7.55 7.19
CA TYR A 95 5.39 8.69 7.59
C TYR A 95 5.94 9.45 6.36
N ILE A 96 6.29 8.74 5.28
CA ILE A 96 6.72 9.33 4.00
C ILE A 96 5.53 10.07 3.39
N ARG A 97 4.36 9.42 3.34
CA ARG A 97 3.12 10.05 2.84
C ARG A 97 2.85 11.36 3.58
N ARG A 98 2.88 11.36 4.91
CA ARG A 98 2.69 12.55 5.75
C ARG A 98 3.71 13.64 5.46
N TYR A 99 4.98 13.30 5.27
CA TYR A 99 5.98 14.28 4.86
C TYR A 99 5.59 14.98 3.55
N PHE A 100 5.19 14.25 2.52
CA PHE A 100 4.72 14.84 1.25
C PHE A 100 3.49 15.72 1.46
N LEU A 101 2.54 15.31 2.31
CA LEU A 101 1.38 16.13 2.66
C LEU A 101 1.80 17.48 3.29
N THR A 102 2.82 17.51 4.15
CA THR A 102 3.36 18.78 4.70
C THR A 102 4.02 19.67 3.64
N LYS A 103 4.37 19.11 2.46
CA LYS A 103 4.89 19.84 1.30
C LYS A 103 3.78 20.20 0.29
N GLY A 104 2.53 20.16 0.73
CA GLY A 104 1.36 20.54 -0.06
C GLY A 104 0.92 19.51 -1.09
N TYR A 105 1.40 18.26 -0.99
CA TYR A 105 0.77 17.16 -1.71
C TYR A 105 -0.58 16.82 -1.07
N ASN A 106 -1.45 16.13 -1.80
CA ASN A 106 -2.70 15.61 -1.27
C ASN A 106 -2.82 14.09 -1.47
N ASN A 107 -3.81 13.48 -0.83
CA ASN A 107 -4.01 12.03 -0.84
C ASN A 107 -4.40 11.47 -2.22
N SER A 108 -4.80 12.32 -3.16
CA SER A 108 -5.08 11.91 -4.55
C SER A 108 -3.80 11.85 -5.42
N GLU A 109 -2.65 12.19 -4.85
CA GLU A 109 -1.34 12.22 -5.53
C GLU A 109 -0.38 11.17 -4.99
N LEU A 110 -0.70 10.49 -3.89
CA LEU A 110 0.23 9.60 -3.18
C LEU A 110 -0.37 8.20 -3.10
N TYR A 111 0.35 7.22 -3.63
CA TYR A 111 -0.14 5.85 -3.79
C TYR A 111 0.90 4.84 -3.31
N ALA A 112 0.45 3.74 -2.73
CA ALA A 112 1.27 2.56 -2.47
C ALA A 112 0.38 1.32 -2.35
N THR A 113 0.92 0.17 -2.76
CA THR A 113 0.32 -1.14 -2.49
C THR A 113 1.31 -2.05 -1.80
N THR A 114 0.81 -2.95 -0.95
CA THR A 114 1.63 -4.00 -0.35
C THR A 114 1.65 -5.20 -1.30
N TYR A 115 2.81 -5.53 -1.88
CA TYR A 115 2.91 -6.65 -2.82
C TYR A 115 2.99 -8.02 -2.14
N SER A 116 3.29 -8.10 -0.84
CA SER A 116 3.34 -9.37 -0.07
C SER A 116 2.81 -9.18 1.37
N TYR A 117 3.52 -9.61 2.41
CA TYR A 117 3.08 -9.54 3.80
C TYR A 117 4.13 -8.89 4.72
N GLY A 118 5.20 -8.32 4.14
CA GLY A 118 6.28 -7.68 4.86
C GLY A 118 6.93 -8.62 5.87
N VAL A 119 7.18 -8.15 7.09
CA VAL A 119 7.82 -8.93 8.18
C VAL A 119 7.15 -10.28 8.46
N LYS A 120 5.85 -10.46 8.18
CA LYS A 120 5.19 -11.75 8.42
C LYS A 120 5.68 -12.87 7.49
N ARG A 121 6.28 -12.52 6.34
CA ARG A 121 6.79 -13.48 5.37
C ARG A 121 8.17 -13.13 4.83
N PHE A 122 8.95 -12.27 5.50
CA PHE A 122 10.22 -11.77 4.93
C PHE A 122 11.23 -12.85 4.56
N LEU A 123 11.32 -13.96 5.34
CA LEU A 123 12.20 -15.09 5.02
C LEU A 123 11.77 -15.85 3.76
N LYS A 124 10.52 -15.66 3.32
CA LYS A 124 9.93 -16.28 2.12
C LYS A 124 9.72 -15.27 0.99
N ASP A 125 9.79 -13.98 1.27
CA ASP A 125 9.57 -12.91 0.30
C ASP A 125 10.80 -12.77 -0.59
N LYS A 126 10.69 -13.33 -1.79
CA LYS A 126 11.63 -13.17 -2.89
C LYS A 126 11.05 -12.21 -3.93
N MET A 127 11.87 -11.79 -4.88
CA MET A 127 11.40 -11.06 -6.06
C MET A 127 10.63 -11.98 -7.03
N GLU A 128 9.39 -12.33 -6.67
CA GLU A 128 8.52 -13.19 -7.47
C GLU A 128 7.74 -12.40 -8.55
N CYS A 129 7.44 -13.05 -9.68
CA CYS A 129 6.68 -12.46 -10.78
C CYS A 129 5.33 -11.92 -10.33
N ARG A 130 4.64 -12.60 -9.40
CA ARG A 130 3.35 -12.14 -8.86
C ARG A 130 3.45 -10.76 -8.20
N HIS A 131 4.53 -10.49 -7.47
CA HIS A 131 4.76 -9.20 -6.83
C HIS A 131 5.04 -8.11 -7.87
N ILE A 132 5.83 -8.43 -8.89
CA ILE A 132 6.17 -7.53 -9.99
C ILE A 132 4.90 -7.18 -10.79
N THR A 133 4.07 -8.18 -11.09
CA THR A 133 2.78 -8.00 -11.78
C THR A 133 1.87 -7.08 -10.99
N GLN A 134 1.78 -7.23 -9.66
CA GLN A 134 0.98 -6.34 -8.82
C GLN A 134 1.49 -4.89 -8.85
N ILE A 135 2.81 -4.67 -8.78
CA ILE A 135 3.40 -3.32 -8.88
C ILE A 135 3.10 -2.72 -10.26
N ARG A 136 3.22 -3.52 -11.32
CA ARG A 136 2.92 -3.10 -12.70
C ARG A 136 1.46 -2.67 -12.85
N LEU A 137 0.53 -3.47 -12.32
CA LEU A 137 -0.89 -3.16 -12.31
C LEU A 137 -1.19 -1.85 -11.60
N LEU A 138 -0.52 -1.57 -10.46
CA LEU A 138 -0.68 -0.29 -9.76
C LEU A 138 -0.21 0.89 -10.64
N ILE A 139 0.95 0.77 -11.31
CA ILE A 139 1.48 1.82 -12.20
C ILE A 139 0.49 2.14 -13.31
N GLU A 140 -0.02 1.12 -14.00
CA GLU A 140 -0.99 1.29 -15.08
C GLU A 140 -2.31 1.87 -14.57
N ALA A 141 -2.84 1.33 -13.46
CA ALA A 141 -4.10 1.77 -12.89
C ALA A 141 -4.05 3.23 -12.42
N VAL A 142 -2.98 3.65 -11.74
CA VAL A 142 -2.84 5.05 -11.27
C VAL A 142 -2.66 5.99 -12.45
N SER A 143 -1.82 5.63 -13.42
CA SER A 143 -1.62 6.47 -14.62
C SER A 143 -2.92 6.69 -15.38
N ARG A 144 -3.72 5.63 -15.58
CA ARG A 144 -5.05 5.73 -16.21
C ARG A 144 -6.06 6.48 -15.36
N TYR A 145 -6.14 6.18 -14.06
CA TYR A 145 -7.07 6.83 -13.14
C TYR A 145 -6.87 8.34 -13.08
N LYS A 146 -5.62 8.79 -13.13
CA LYS A 146 -5.25 10.21 -13.07
C LYS A 146 -5.06 10.84 -14.44
N ASN A 147 -5.15 10.04 -15.50
CA ASN A 147 -4.86 10.44 -16.88
C ASN A 147 -3.54 11.24 -16.97
N SER A 148 -2.48 10.68 -16.39
CA SER A 148 -1.19 11.38 -16.21
C SER A 148 -0.03 10.40 -16.17
N ASN A 149 1.15 10.89 -16.53
CA ASN A 149 2.41 10.22 -16.20
C ASN A 149 2.62 10.21 -14.68
N ILE A 150 3.31 9.18 -14.20
CA ILE A 150 3.55 8.98 -12.76
C ILE A 150 5.04 9.06 -12.43
N ASP A 151 5.32 9.35 -11.16
CA ASP A 151 6.64 9.25 -10.57
C ASP A 151 6.69 8.02 -9.64
N VAL A 152 7.79 7.26 -9.67
CA VAL A 152 7.97 6.08 -8.81
C VAL A 152 9.13 6.33 -7.85
N VAL A 153 8.89 6.10 -6.54
CA VAL A 153 9.93 6.09 -5.52
C VAL A 153 9.98 4.69 -4.91
N ALA A 154 11.05 3.96 -5.19
CA ALA A 154 11.18 2.56 -4.82
C ALA A 154 12.37 2.37 -3.86
N PHE A 155 12.21 1.51 -2.85
CA PHE A 155 13.15 1.40 -1.74
C PHE A 155 13.69 -0.01 -1.60
N SER A 156 14.99 -0.17 -1.35
CA SER A 156 15.61 -1.47 -1.13
C SER A 156 15.19 -2.48 -2.21
N MET A 157 14.72 -3.68 -1.85
CA MET A 157 14.21 -4.69 -2.77
C MET A 157 13.09 -4.18 -3.70
N GLY A 158 12.32 -3.18 -3.28
CA GLY A 158 11.32 -2.52 -4.12
C GLY A 158 11.90 -1.85 -5.36
N SER A 159 13.16 -1.40 -5.33
CA SER A 159 13.84 -0.77 -6.48
C SER A 159 13.96 -1.70 -7.69
N PRO A 160 14.64 -2.86 -7.61
CA PRO A 160 14.73 -3.77 -8.73
C PRO A 160 13.37 -4.36 -9.13
N MET A 161 12.43 -4.53 -8.18
CA MET A 161 11.06 -4.97 -8.49
C MET A 161 10.29 -3.95 -9.33
N ALA A 162 10.29 -2.68 -8.92
CA ALA A 162 9.66 -1.59 -9.67
C ALA A 162 10.32 -1.40 -11.04
N ARG A 163 11.66 -1.47 -11.11
CA ARG A 163 12.39 -1.42 -12.39
C ARG A 163 11.95 -2.55 -13.33
N LYS A 164 11.80 -3.78 -12.82
CA LYS A 164 11.32 -4.91 -13.62
C LYS A 164 9.86 -4.72 -14.06
N ALA A 165 8.99 -4.21 -13.18
CA ALA A 165 7.60 -3.89 -13.51
C ALA A 165 7.50 -2.85 -14.65
N ILE A 166 8.35 -1.82 -14.61
CA ILE A 166 8.41 -0.76 -15.63
C ILE A 166 8.95 -1.30 -16.95
N LEU A 167 10.07 -2.03 -16.94
CA LEU A 167 10.69 -2.52 -18.17
C LEU A 167 9.92 -3.68 -18.82
N GLY A 168 9.10 -4.40 -18.06
CA GLY A 168 8.34 -5.54 -18.56
C GLY A 168 9.23 -6.72 -18.97
N GLY A 169 8.89 -7.36 -20.08
CA GLY A 169 9.59 -8.56 -20.57
C GLY A 169 9.23 -9.82 -19.77
N ILE A 170 10.10 -10.83 -19.82
CA ILE A 170 9.84 -12.16 -19.24
C ILE A 170 10.28 -12.22 -17.78
N CYS A 171 9.43 -12.74 -16.90
CA CYS A 171 9.77 -13.07 -15.52
C CYS A 171 10.71 -14.28 -15.45
N VAL A 172 11.76 -14.19 -14.64
CA VAL A 172 12.80 -15.23 -14.55
C VAL A 172 12.28 -16.49 -13.86
N ASP A 173 11.45 -16.35 -12.84
CA ASP A 173 10.94 -17.42 -12.00
C ASP A 173 9.79 -18.23 -12.64
N THR A 174 8.93 -17.57 -13.42
CA THR A 174 7.74 -18.22 -14.01
C THR A 174 7.74 -18.31 -15.53
N GLY A 175 8.62 -17.58 -16.23
CA GLY A 175 8.56 -17.43 -17.69
C GLY A 175 7.38 -16.57 -18.19
N GLN A 176 6.57 -16.01 -17.29
CA GLN A 176 5.43 -15.16 -17.67
C GLN A 176 5.92 -13.89 -18.37
N TYR A 177 5.28 -13.54 -19.50
CA TYR A 177 5.51 -12.27 -20.17
C TYR A 177 4.68 -11.15 -19.54
N LEU A 178 5.36 -10.12 -19.01
CA LEU A 178 4.74 -8.95 -18.37
C LEU A 178 4.22 -7.90 -19.36
N GLY A 179 4.52 -8.06 -20.65
CA GLY A 179 4.21 -7.06 -21.67
C GLY A 179 5.37 -6.11 -21.98
N GLN A 180 5.08 -5.11 -22.82
CA GLN A 180 6.02 -4.09 -23.27
C GLN A 180 6.42 -3.13 -22.13
N PRO A 181 7.52 -2.37 -22.27
CA PRO A 181 7.89 -1.36 -21.28
C PRO A 181 6.80 -0.30 -21.05
N LEU A 182 6.61 0.13 -19.80
CA LEU A 182 5.73 1.24 -19.39
C LEU A 182 6.49 2.57 -19.29
N THR A 183 7.63 2.70 -19.99
CA THR A 183 8.49 3.89 -19.92
C THR A 183 7.78 5.15 -20.38
N ASN A 184 6.75 5.03 -21.21
CA ASN A 184 5.89 6.13 -21.61
C ASN A 184 4.90 6.59 -20.52
N LEU A 185 4.65 5.77 -19.49
CA LEU A 185 3.78 6.12 -18.34
C LEU A 185 4.58 6.67 -17.16
N VAL A 186 5.88 6.35 -17.06
CA VAL A 186 6.73 6.75 -15.94
C VAL A 186 7.62 7.92 -16.33
N HIS A 187 7.40 9.08 -15.70
CA HIS A 187 8.23 10.26 -15.92
C HIS A 187 9.52 10.20 -15.11
N THR A 188 9.42 9.89 -13.81
CA THR A 188 10.56 9.84 -12.89
C THR A 188 10.62 8.49 -12.19
N PHE A 189 11.82 7.92 -12.10
CA PHE A 189 12.11 6.76 -11.26
C PHE A 189 13.23 7.09 -10.28
N ILE A 190 12.96 6.96 -8.99
CA ILE A 190 13.94 7.15 -7.90
C ILE A 190 14.09 5.83 -7.15
N GLY A 191 15.29 5.26 -7.18
CA GLY A 191 15.66 4.12 -6.36
C GLY A 191 16.42 4.56 -5.11
N VAL A 192 15.92 4.19 -3.93
CA VAL A 192 16.52 4.52 -2.62
C VAL A 192 17.13 3.25 -2.03
N ALA A 193 18.45 3.22 -1.91
CA ALA A 193 19.21 2.07 -1.40
C ALA A 193 18.87 0.74 -2.11
N GLY A 194 18.60 0.79 -3.42
CA GLY A 194 18.13 -0.35 -4.20
C GLY A 194 19.22 -1.34 -4.62
N SER A 195 18.99 -2.63 -4.38
CA SER A 195 19.87 -3.75 -4.81
C SER A 195 19.68 -4.10 -6.29
N ASN A 196 19.88 -3.13 -7.18
CA ASN A 196 19.66 -3.29 -8.63
C ASN A 196 20.66 -4.23 -9.32
N ARG A 197 21.78 -4.54 -8.66
CA ARG A 197 22.84 -5.44 -9.13
C ARG A 197 23.12 -6.47 -8.04
N ASP A 198 22.07 -7.15 -7.58
CA ASP A 198 22.08 -8.10 -6.47
C ASP A 198 22.47 -7.53 -5.09
N ALA A 199 22.53 -8.43 -4.10
CA ALA A 199 23.04 -8.21 -2.76
C ALA A 199 24.08 -9.28 -2.41
N GLU A 200 24.73 -9.88 -3.42
CA GLU A 200 25.71 -10.95 -3.25
C GLU A 200 26.83 -10.55 -2.27
N PRO A 201 27.40 -9.32 -2.33
CA PRO A 201 28.41 -8.91 -1.36
C PRO A 201 27.90 -8.92 0.10
N LEU A 202 26.61 -8.61 0.31
CA LEU A 202 25.98 -8.67 1.63
C LEU A 202 25.73 -10.12 2.06
N CYS A 203 25.26 -10.97 1.15
CA CYS A 203 25.00 -12.38 1.44
C CYS A 203 26.29 -13.14 1.80
N ARG A 204 27.42 -12.83 1.14
CA ARG A 204 28.74 -13.45 1.45
C ARG A 204 29.28 -13.09 2.83
N LEU A 205 28.86 -11.98 3.43
CA LEU A 205 29.26 -11.58 4.80
C LEU A 205 28.43 -12.26 5.90
N LEU A 206 27.30 -12.87 5.53
CA LEU A 206 26.32 -13.45 6.44
C LEU A 206 26.25 -14.99 6.34
N SER A 207 27.03 -15.58 5.44
CA SER A 207 27.21 -17.03 5.22
C SER A 207 28.49 -17.52 5.88
#